data_AF-A0A2E5M792-F1
#
_entry.id   AF-A0A2E5M792-F1
#
_cell.length_a   1.000
_cell.length_b   1.000
_cell.length_c   1.000
_cell.angle_alpha   90.00
_cell.angle_beta   90.00
_cell.angle_gamma   90.00
#
_symmetry.space_group_name_H-M   'P 1'
#
loop_
_entity.id
_entity.type
_entity.pdbx_description
1 polymer ?
#
loop_
_entity_poly.entity_id
_entity_poly.type
_entity_poly.pdbx_seq_one_letter_code
_entity_poly.pdbx_strand_id
1 'polypeptide(L)'
;MGLPKYRVEWNFHERMAFEEFPHANDLAESLFLEGEVGRRARAAIKSIQHTGKQQIDWFTSRAFLELNPPITIIRQEHFESDMQRFLRLVGIDQSIKNFITNDPVKAHRNSYDEVPDLSDLAMSNLADWYIQDYCFYETCEFWLRKQGQID
;
A
#
# COMPACT_ATOMS: atom_id res chain seq x y z
N MET A 1 5.73 15.06 -6.34
CA MET A 1 6.39 13.97 -5.58
C MET A 1 6.30 14.25 -4.09
N GLY A 2 5.87 13.27 -3.29
CA GLY A 2 5.69 13.41 -1.84
C GLY A 2 7.01 13.67 -1.12
N LEU A 3 7.36 14.94 -0.92
CA LEU A 3 8.49 15.33 -0.09
C LEU A 3 8.14 15.03 1.38
N PRO A 4 8.91 14.18 2.08
CA PRO A 4 8.69 13.96 3.50
C PRO A 4 8.83 15.30 4.26
N LYS A 5 7.98 15.48 5.27
CA LYS A 5 7.90 16.69 6.11
C LYS A 5 9.24 16.98 6.84
N TYR A 6 10.12 16.00 6.91
CA TYR A 6 11.51 16.11 7.35
C TYR A 6 12.43 15.89 6.15
N ARG A 7 13.45 16.75 5.96
CA ARG A 7 14.57 16.50 5.05
C ARG A 7 15.37 15.32 5.58
N VAL A 8 14.87 14.11 5.37
CA VAL A 8 15.68 12.90 5.47
C VAL A 8 16.53 12.90 4.20
N GLU A 9 17.85 12.96 4.36
CA GLU A 9 18.75 12.80 3.22
C GLU A 9 18.48 11.43 2.60
N TRP A 10 18.27 11.40 1.28
CA TRP A 10 18.17 10.14 0.56
C TRP A 10 19.36 9.28 0.89
N ASN A 11 19.12 8.03 1.24
CA ASN A 11 20.21 7.09 1.39
C ASN A 11 20.90 6.88 0.03
N PHE A 12 22.11 6.33 0.02
CA PHE A 12 22.89 6.15 -1.20
C PHE A 12 22.10 5.40 -2.31
N HIS A 13 21.28 4.42 -1.93
CA HIS A 13 20.49 3.63 -2.86
C HIS A 13 19.25 4.37 -3.39
N GLU A 14 18.60 5.16 -2.54
CA GLU A 14 17.49 6.03 -2.95
C GLU A 14 17.97 7.10 -3.93
N ARG A 15 19.13 7.71 -3.69
CA ARG A 15 19.73 8.67 -4.63
C ARG A 15 19.98 8.03 -5.99
N MET A 16 20.59 6.84 -6.01
CA MET A 16 20.81 6.13 -7.28
C MET A 16 19.50 5.77 -7.97
N ALA A 17 18.47 5.34 -7.22
CA ALA A 17 17.15 5.02 -7.76
C ALA A 17 16.48 6.25 -8.39
N PHE A 18 16.51 7.40 -7.73
CA PHE A 18 15.88 8.63 -8.23
C PHE A 18 16.67 9.33 -9.34
N GLU A 19 18.00 9.14 -9.40
CA GLU A 19 18.82 9.61 -10.51
C GLU A 19 18.59 8.78 -11.78
N GLU A 20 18.40 7.46 -11.65
CA GLU A 20 18.22 6.56 -12.79
C GLU A 20 16.76 6.46 -13.26
N PHE A 21 15.79 6.59 -12.35
CA PHE A 21 14.36 6.57 -12.65
C PHE A 21 13.70 7.85 -12.12
N PRO A 22 13.69 8.94 -12.92
CA PRO A 22 13.16 10.24 -12.49
C PRO A 22 11.67 10.20 -12.11
N HIS A 23 10.89 9.34 -12.76
CA HIS A 23 9.48 9.13 -12.45
C HIS A 23 9.18 7.70 -12.00
N ALA A 24 8.15 7.55 -11.17
CA ALA A 24 7.68 6.24 -10.73
C ALA A 24 7.25 5.34 -11.90
N ASN A 25 6.73 5.95 -12.98
CA ASN A 25 6.38 5.23 -14.21
C ASN A 25 7.61 4.56 -14.84
N ASP A 26 8.73 5.27 -14.97
CA ASP A 26 9.96 4.77 -15.58
C ASP A 26 10.49 3.54 -14.84
N LEU A 27 10.45 3.60 -13.50
CA LEU A 27 10.83 2.49 -12.63
C LEU A 27 9.91 1.29 -12.84
N ALA A 28 8.59 1.52 -12.84
CA ALA A 28 7.58 0.48 -12.96
C ALA A 28 7.63 -0.24 -14.31
N GLU A 29 7.72 0.49 -15.43
CA GLU A 29 7.85 -0.09 -16.77
C GLU A 29 9.13 -0.94 -16.92
N SER A 30 10.19 -0.57 -16.20
CA SER A 30 11.50 -1.24 -16.29
C SER A 30 11.61 -2.54 -15.48
N LEU A 31 10.68 -2.85 -14.58
CA LEU A 31 10.79 -3.95 -13.60
C LEU A 31 11.07 -5.32 -14.24
N PHE A 32 10.41 -5.61 -15.37
CA PHE A 32 10.49 -6.90 -16.06
C PHE A 32 11.33 -6.87 -17.34
N LEU A 33 12.01 -5.76 -17.63
CA LEU A 33 12.97 -5.72 -18.72
C LEU A 33 14.13 -6.70 -18.48
N GLU A 34 14.63 -7.28 -19.56
CA GLU A 34 15.82 -8.14 -19.51
C GLU A 34 17.11 -7.30 -19.39
N GLY A 35 18.20 -7.95 -18.98
CA GLY A 35 19.52 -7.33 -18.93
C GLY A 35 19.75 -6.43 -17.71
N GLU A 36 20.57 -5.39 -17.87
CA GLU A 36 20.99 -4.55 -16.75
C GLU A 36 19.90 -3.61 -16.24
N VAL A 37 19.11 -3.04 -17.15
CA VAL A 37 18.07 -2.06 -16.81
C VAL A 37 17.05 -2.67 -15.85
N GLY A 38 16.50 -3.84 -16.15
CA GLY A 38 15.56 -4.49 -15.24
C GLY A 38 16.20 -4.96 -13.93
N ARG A 39 17.48 -5.36 -13.94
CA ARG A 39 18.19 -5.67 -12.68
C ARG A 39 18.30 -4.44 -11.78
N ARG A 40 18.60 -3.27 -12.35
CA ARG A 40 18.70 -2.01 -11.61
C ARG A 40 17.33 -1.51 -11.16
N ALA A 41 16.28 -1.63 -11.98
CA ALA A 41 14.91 -1.33 -11.58
C ALA A 41 14.47 -2.16 -10.36
N ARG A 42 14.71 -3.47 -10.39
CA ARG A 42 14.41 -4.36 -9.25
C ARG A 42 15.24 -4.05 -8.00
N ALA A 43 16.48 -3.60 -8.16
CA ALA A 43 17.31 -3.16 -7.03
C ALA A 43 16.80 -1.83 -6.44
N ALA A 44 16.44 -0.88 -7.31
CA ALA A 44 15.90 0.42 -6.95
C ALA A 44 14.61 0.30 -6.14
N ILE A 45 13.59 -0.40 -6.67
CA ILE A 45 12.31 -0.56 -5.97
C ILE A 45 12.45 -1.28 -4.61
N LYS A 46 13.40 -2.21 -4.49
CA LYS A 46 13.73 -2.90 -3.23
C LYS A 46 14.45 -2.02 -2.22
N SER A 47 15.22 -1.04 -2.69
CA SER A 47 16.00 -0.15 -1.84
C SER A 47 15.19 0.98 -1.21
N ILE A 48 14.05 1.32 -1.83
CA ILE A 48 13.11 2.31 -1.30
C ILE A 48 12.31 1.64 -0.18
N GLN A 49 12.43 2.16 1.05
CA GLN A 49 11.98 1.49 2.27
C GLN A 49 10.50 1.06 2.26
N HIS A 50 9.63 1.83 1.60
CA HIS A 50 8.18 1.63 1.60
C HIS A 50 7.65 0.86 0.37
N THR A 51 8.43 0.74 -0.70
CA THR A 51 8.07 -0.08 -1.89
C THR A 51 8.83 -1.40 -1.96
N GLY A 52 9.91 -1.53 -1.19
CA GLY A 52 10.77 -2.71 -1.21
C GLY A 52 10.27 -3.87 -0.34
N LYS A 53 9.21 -3.66 0.43
CA LYS A 53 8.57 -4.66 1.29
C LYS A 53 7.15 -4.90 0.82
N GLN A 54 6.75 -6.15 0.77
CA GLN A 54 5.37 -6.53 0.56
C GLN A 54 4.63 -6.36 1.89
N GLN A 55 3.35 -6.00 1.86
CA GLN A 55 2.53 -5.92 3.08
C GLN A 55 2.44 -7.27 3.79
N ILE A 56 2.35 -8.36 3.03
CA ILE A 56 2.34 -9.73 3.56
C ILE A 56 3.60 -10.08 4.37
N ASP A 57 4.75 -9.41 4.13
CA ASP A 57 5.99 -9.65 4.88
C ASP A 57 5.85 -9.34 6.39
N TRP A 58 4.85 -8.54 6.77
CA TRP A 58 4.55 -8.21 8.17
C TRP A 58 3.69 -9.27 8.87
N PHE A 59 3.13 -10.22 8.13
CA PHE A 59 2.26 -11.27 8.65
C PHE A 59 3.02 -12.60 8.64
N THR A 60 3.61 -12.95 9.80
CA THR A 60 4.32 -14.21 9.94
C THR A 60 3.32 -15.36 9.96
N SER A 61 3.36 -16.20 8.92
CA SER A 61 2.55 -17.41 8.66
C SER A 61 1.28 -17.20 7.82
N ARG A 62 1.07 -18.11 6.85
CA ARG A 62 -0.11 -18.15 5.96
C ARG A 62 -1.44 -18.37 6.71
N ALA A 63 -1.40 -18.78 7.98
CA ALA A 63 -2.57 -19.11 8.78
C ALA A 63 -2.87 -18.07 9.88
N PHE A 64 -2.30 -16.85 9.82
CA PHE A 64 -2.46 -15.87 10.91
C PHE A 64 -3.93 -15.55 11.23
N LEU A 65 -4.80 -15.48 10.22
CA LEU A 65 -6.24 -15.25 10.37
C LEU A 65 -6.99 -16.41 11.06
N GLU A 66 -6.40 -17.61 11.08
CA GLU A 66 -6.96 -18.79 11.74
C GLU A 66 -6.39 -18.97 13.14
N LEU A 67 -5.07 -18.75 13.29
CA LEU A 67 -4.38 -18.92 14.56
C LEU A 67 -4.64 -17.77 15.53
N ASN A 68 -4.72 -16.54 15.03
CA ASN A 68 -4.96 -15.32 15.80
C ASN A 68 -5.92 -14.40 15.04
N PRO A 69 -7.21 -14.78 14.92
CA PRO A 69 -8.18 -14.00 14.17
C PRO A 69 -8.34 -12.59 14.77
N PRO A 70 -8.27 -11.53 13.95
CA PRO A 70 -8.62 -10.19 14.42
C PRO A 70 -10.12 -10.08 14.67
N ILE A 71 -10.55 -9.04 15.39
CA ILE A 71 -11.99 -8.72 15.54
C ILE A 71 -12.60 -8.38 14.17
N THR A 72 -11.88 -7.56 13.40
CA THR A 72 -12.22 -7.18 12.02
C THR A 72 -10.95 -6.67 11.33
N ILE A 73 -11.03 -6.46 10.02
CA ILE A 73 -9.99 -5.84 9.20
C ILE A 73 -10.55 -4.50 8.71
N ILE A 74 -9.72 -3.46 8.74
CA ILE A 74 -10.06 -2.10 8.28
C ILE A 74 -9.26 -1.81 7.02
N ARG A 75 -9.97 -1.67 5.89
CA ARG A 75 -9.37 -1.34 4.60
C ARG A 75 -9.39 0.17 4.39
N GLN A 76 -8.33 0.72 3.79
CA GLN A 76 -8.17 2.16 3.67
C GLN A 76 -9.19 2.77 2.70
N GLU A 77 -9.47 2.07 1.60
CA GLU A 77 -10.47 2.43 0.59
C GLU A 77 -11.92 2.32 1.10
N HIS A 78 -12.13 1.57 2.20
CA HIS A 78 -13.42 1.39 2.88
C HIS A 78 -13.37 1.87 4.34
N PHE A 79 -12.49 2.83 4.65
CA PHE A 79 -12.16 3.21 6.03
C PHE A 79 -13.38 3.53 6.87
N GLU A 80 -14.30 4.37 6.37
CA GLU A 80 -15.49 4.78 7.13
C GLU A 80 -16.39 3.59 7.47
N SER A 81 -16.73 2.76 6.48
CA SER A 81 -17.61 1.61 6.68
C SER A 81 -16.98 0.56 7.60
N ASP A 82 -15.69 0.31 7.43
CA ASP A 82 -14.97 -0.70 8.18
C ASP A 82 -14.73 -0.27 9.63
N MET A 83 -14.38 1.01 9.87
CA MET A 83 -14.29 1.57 11.21
C MET A 83 -15.64 1.62 11.92
N GLN A 84 -16.72 1.99 11.21
CA GLN A 84 -18.05 1.96 11.80
C GLN A 84 -18.46 0.54 12.20
N ARG A 85 -18.10 -0.47 11.40
CA ARG A 85 -18.28 -1.89 11.76
C ARG A 85 -17.48 -2.26 13.00
N PHE A 86 -16.21 -1.85 13.07
CA PHE A 86 -15.38 -2.08 14.26
C PHE A 86 -16.04 -1.53 15.53
N LEU A 87 -16.49 -0.27 15.52
CA LEU A 87 -17.16 0.37 16.68
C LEU A 87 -18.37 -0.44 17.16
N ARG A 88 -19.20 -0.94 16.23
CA ARG A 88 -20.33 -1.81 16.56
C ARG A 88 -19.89 -3.13 17.20
N LEU A 89 -18.84 -3.77 16.67
CA LEU A 89 -18.33 -5.05 17.19
C LEU A 89 -17.78 -4.92 18.61
N VAL A 90 -17.22 -3.76 18.98
CA VAL A 90 -16.71 -3.51 20.35
C VAL A 90 -17.76 -2.87 21.28
N GLY A 91 -19.01 -2.73 20.83
CA GLY A 91 -20.11 -2.20 21.66
C GLY A 91 -20.09 -0.69 21.87
N ILE A 92 -19.43 0.06 20.99
CA ILE A 92 -19.41 1.53 21.02
C ILE A 92 -20.50 2.07 20.10
N ASP A 93 -21.56 2.62 20.70
CA ASP A 93 -22.66 3.27 19.98
C ASP A 93 -22.33 4.73 19.65
N GLN A 94 -21.35 4.91 18.75
CA GLN A 94 -21.01 6.22 18.19
C GLN A 94 -20.81 6.14 16.68
N SER A 95 -21.12 7.24 16.00
CA SER A 95 -20.83 7.37 14.58
C SER A 95 -19.36 7.68 14.37
N ILE A 96 -18.72 6.98 13.42
CA ILE A 96 -17.34 7.26 13.01
C ILE A 96 -17.18 8.69 12.48
N LYS A 97 -18.25 9.28 11.94
CA LYS A 97 -18.27 10.66 11.45
C LYS A 97 -17.95 11.70 12.53
N ASN A 98 -18.13 11.35 13.80
CA ASN A 98 -17.75 12.22 14.92
C ASN A 98 -16.23 12.29 15.14
N PHE A 99 -15.48 11.33 14.58
CA PHE A 99 -14.02 11.19 14.77
C PHE A 99 -13.21 11.49 13.50
N ILE A 100 -13.86 11.54 12.33
CA ILE A 100 -13.22 11.82 11.05
C ILE A 100 -13.28 13.32 10.75
N THR A 101 -12.19 13.86 10.22
CA THR A 101 -12.15 15.23 9.71
C THR A 101 -12.00 15.23 8.20
N ASN A 102 -12.78 16.06 7.52
CA ASN A 102 -12.64 16.33 6.09
C ASN A 102 -11.67 17.49 5.80
N ASP A 103 -11.05 18.05 6.83
CA ASP A 103 -10.02 19.09 6.70
C ASP A 103 -8.75 18.46 6.10
N PRO A 104 -8.34 18.82 4.86
CA PRO A 104 -7.21 18.21 4.17
C PRO A 104 -5.88 18.37 4.92
N VAL A 105 -5.72 19.47 5.67
CA VAL A 105 -4.51 19.77 6.43
C VAL A 105 -4.41 18.86 7.66
N LYS A 106 -5.55 18.60 8.32
CA LYS A 106 -5.62 17.69 9.47
C LYS A 106 -5.63 16.21 9.05
N ALA A 107 -6.16 15.91 7.86
CA ALA A 107 -6.17 14.57 7.28
C ALA A 107 -4.84 14.20 6.59
N HIS A 108 -3.85 15.10 6.59
CA HIS A 108 -2.55 14.90 5.91
C HIS A 108 -2.70 14.41 4.47
N ARG A 109 -3.66 14.96 3.71
CA ARG A 109 -3.88 14.56 2.32
C ARG A 109 -2.78 15.16 1.44
N ASN A 110 -1.97 14.30 0.83
CA ASN A 110 -0.97 14.71 -0.15
C ASN A 110 -1.66 15.11 -1.47
N SER A 111 -1.20 16.19 -2.11
CA SER A 111 -1.53 16.52 -3.50
C SER A 111 -0.45 15.90 -4.41
N TYR A 112 -0.89 15.25 -5.49
CA TYR A 112 -0.04 14.60 -6.49
C TYR A 112 -0.23 15.20 -7.89
N ASP A 113 -0.72 16.45 -7.96
CA ASP A 113 -1.16 17.10 -9.21
C ASP A 113 -0.04 17.28 -10.27
N GLU A 114 1.22 17.07 -9.88
CA GLU A 114 2.42 17.20 -10.74
C GLU A 114 3.11 15.85 -11.05
N VAL A 115 2.50 14.71 -10.71
CA VAL A 115 3.09 13.38 -10.97
C VAL A 115 2.44 12.78 -12.23
N PRO A 116 3.22 12.31 -13.22
CA PRO A 116 2.67 11.60 -14.36
C PRO A 116 1.87 10.38 -13.92
N ASP A 117 0.73 10.14 -14.56
CA ASP A 117 -0.04 8.91 -14.36
C ASP A 117 0.81 7.68 -14.77
N LEU A 118 0.51 6.55 -14.14
CA LEU A 118 1.12 5.28 -14.51
C LEU A 118 0.52 4.78 -15.83
N SER A 119 1.37 4.31 -16.73
CA SER A 119 0.93 3.63 -17.95
C SER A 119 0.33 2.25 -17.65
N ASP A 120 -0.40 1.69 -18.62
CA ASP A 120 -0.93 0.32 -18.50
C ASP A 120 0.18 -0.72 -18.28
N LEU A 121 1.34 -0.52 -18.90
CA LEU A 121 2.51 -1.38 -18.71
C LEU A 121 3.06 -1.26 -17.28
N ALA A 122 3.18 -0.03 -16.76
CA ALA A 122 3.59 0.19 -15.39
C ALA A 122 2.63 -0.46 -14.39
N MET A 123 1.32 -0.32 -14.58
CA MET A 123 0.31 -0.94 -13.74
C MET A 123 0.38 -2.48 -13.79
N SER A 124 0.53 -3.06 -14.99
CA SER A 124 0.68 -4.52 -15.14
C SER A 124 1.94 -5.03 -14.42
N ASN A 125 3.07 -4.36 -14.61
CA ASN A 125 4.31 -4.75 -13.93
C ASN A 125 4.20 -4.61 -12.41
N LEU A 126 3.54 -3.56 -11.90
CA LEU A 126 3.34 -3.42 -10.46
C LEU A 126 2.40 -4.51 -9.92
N ALA A 127 1.36 -4.88 -10.67
CA ALA A 127 0.47 -5.98 -10.29
C ALA A 127 1.24 -7.30 -10.17
N ASP A 128 2.12 -7.60 -11.13
CA ASP A 128 2.97 -8.79 -11.10
C ASP A 128 4.01 -8.73 -9.96
N TRP A 129 4.60 -7.56 -9.72
CA TRP A 129 5.57 -7.36 -8.65
C TRP A 129 4.96 -7.53 -7.26
N TYR A 130 3.74 -7.03 -7.06
CA TYR A 130 3.00 -7.10 -5.79
C TYR A 130 2.00 -8.26 -5.72
N ILE A 131 2.15 -9.30 -6.56
CA ILE A 131 1.19 -10.40 -6.65
C ILE A 131 0.92 -11.08 -5.29
N GLN A 132 1.91 -11.12 -4.41
CA GLN A 132 1.75 -11.68 -3.07
C GLN A 132 0.79 -10.85 -2.21
N ASP A 133 0.84 -9.52 -2.32
CA ASP A 133 -0.07 -8.61 -1.63
C ASP A 133 -1.48 -8.67 -2.23
N TYR A 134 -1.62 -8.85 -3.54
CA TYR A 134 -2.93 -9.11 -4.16
C TYR A 134 -3.59 -10.38 -3.58
N CYS A 135 -2.86 -11.50 -3.55
CA CYS A 135 -3.35 -12.73 -2.93
C CYS A 135 -3.64 -12.55 -1.43
N PHE A 136 -2.86 -11.72 -0.73
CA PHE A 136 -3.09 -11.38 0.67
C PHE A 136 -4.40 -10.63 0.87
N TYR A 137 -4.68 -9.61 0.04
CA TYR A 137 -5.94 -8.87 0.08
C TYR A 137 -7.13 -9.78 -0.19
N GLU A 138 -7.05 -10.65 -1.20
CA GLU A 138 -8.09 -11.64 -1.50
C GLU A 138 -8.35 -12.56 -0.30
N THR A 139 -7.29 -12.99 0.38
CA THR A 139 -7.40 -13.82 1.61
C THR A 139 -8.11 -13.06 2.73
N CYS A 140 -7.79 -11.77 2.91
CA CYS A 140 -8.44 -10.92 3.91
C CYS A 140 -9.92 -10.68 3.60
N GLU A 141 -10.26 -10.41 2.33
CA GLU A 141 -11.65 -10.25 1.91
C GLU A 141 -12.45 -11.54 2.07
N PHE A 142 -11.88 -12.67 1.65
CA PHE A 142 -12.50 -13.98 1.83
C PHE A 142 -12.80 -14.26 3.31
N TRP A 143 -11.84 -13.96 4.19
CA TRP A 143 -12.05 -14.07 5.63
C TRP A 143 -13.18 -13.16 6.12
N LEU A 144 -13.22 -11.89 5.72
CA LEU A 144 -14.30 -10.96 6.08
C LEU A 144 -15.67 -11.45 5.64
N ARG A 145 -15.80 -11.95 4.40
CA ARG A 145 -17.05 -12.56 3.89
C ARG A 145 -17.46 -13.78 4.70
N LYS A 146 -16.51 -14.66 5.02
CA LYS A 146 -16.74 -15.85 5.86
C LYS A 146 -17.23 -15.48 7.26
N GLN A 147 -16.80 -14.35 7.81
CA GLN A 147 -17.28 -13.81 9.09
C GLN A 147 -18.60 -13.02 8.98
N GLY A 148 -19.18 -12.87 7.77
CA GLY A 148 -20.38 -12.07 7.52
C GLY A 148 -20.18 -10.56 7.74
N GLN A 149 -18.95 -10.07 7.57
CA GLN A 149 -18.57 -8.68 7.86
C GLN A 149 -18.64 -7.76 6.63
N ILE A 150 -18.61 -8.34 5.43
CA ILE A 150 -18.79 -7.69 4.13
C ILE A 150 -19.59 -8.63 3.21
N ASP A 151 -20.17 -8.07 2.15
CA ASP A 151 -20.89 -8.81 1.10
C ASP A 151 -19.95 -9.54 0.12
#